data_AF-A0A931B1S5-F1
#
_entry.id   AF-A0A931B1S5-F1
#
_cell.length_a   1.000
_cell.length_b   1.000
_cell.length_c   1.000
_cell.angle_alpha   90.00
_cell.angle_beta   90.00
_cell.angle_gamma   90.00
#
_symmetry.space_group_name_H-M   'P 1'
#
loop_
_entity.id
_entity.type
_entity.pdbx_description
1 polymer ?
#
loop_
_entity_poly.entity_id
_entity_poly.type
_entity_poly.pdbx_seq_one_letter_code
_entity_poly.pdbx_strand_id
1 'polypeptide(L)'
;MRISARKTRIAVRVAVAATLIGGVAAGTVGTAEAAAPASAVSGYSNSMYGWIAQAQAILAAHGDHVPPADAIAARAMTESSGNPSAENLWDGNAAAGTPSIGLLQVIQPTFDTYALPGYSNIWNPVDNIIAAVRYANARYGAFENIAYGTSGY
;
A
#
# COMPACT_ATOMS: atom_id res chain seq x y z
N MET A 1 -21.21 35.98 -29.18
CA MET A 1 -20.13 36.96 -29.37
C MET A 1 -19.01 36.66 -28.37
N ARG A 2 -17.80 36.42 -28.90
CA ARG A 2 -16.47 36.63 -28.29
C ARG A 2 -16.02 35.76 -27.09
N ILE A 3 -15.07 34.88 -27.44
CA ILE A 3 -13.90 34.40 -26.69
C ILE A 3 -13.36 35.46 -25.71
N SER A 4 -12.91 35.06 -24.52
CA SER A 4 -11.78 35.75 -23.88
C SER A 4 -10.96 34.82 -22.98
N ALA A 5 -9.76 34.49 -23.46
CA ALA A 5 -8.65 33.96 -22.67
C ALA A 5 -7.77 35.13 -22.20
N ARG A 6 -7.24 35.06 -20.97
CA ARG A 6 -6.05 35.80 -20.48
C ARG A 6 -5.45 34.91 -19.39
N LYS A 7 -4.28 34.24 -19.48
CA LYS A 7 -2.90 34.64 -19.81
C LYS A 7 -2.44 35.87 -19.03
N THR A 8 -1.59 35.69 -17.99
CA THR A 8 -0.49 36.58 -17.52
C THR A 8 0.22 35.90 -16.33
N ARG A 9 1.40 35.29 -16.54
CA ARG A 9 2.79 35.74 -16.22
C ARG A 9 3.05 35.94 -14.72
N ILE A 10 3.80 35.03 -14.10
CA ILE A 10 5.25 35.12 -13.76
C ILE A 10 5.58 36.34 -12.88
N ALA A 11 5.99 36.09 -11.64
CA ALA A 11 7.04 36.85 -10.97
C ALA A 11 7.69 36.01 -9.86
N VAL A 12 9.00 35.81 -10.04
CA VAL A 12 9.98 35.22 -9.12
C VAL A 12 10.19 36.13 -7.92
N ARG A 13 10.35 35.55 -6.73
CA ARG A 13 11.07 36.21 -5.62
C ARG A 13 12.03 35.22 -4.96
N VAL A 14 13.32 35.52 -5.14
CA VAL A 14 14.45 35.00 -4.37
C VAL A 14 14.57 35.84 -3.11
N ALA A 15 14.74 35.19 -1.95
CA ALA A 15 15.30 35.79 -0.72
C ALA A 15 15.93 34.64 0.10
N VAL A 16 17.26 34.47 0.00
CA VAL A 16 18.30 34.85 0.98
C VAL A 16 18.21 34.10 2.31
N ALA A 17 19.21 33.26 2.55
CA ALA A 17 19.47 32.56 3.81
C ALA A 17 20.05 33.51 4.87
N ALA A 18 19.64 33.33 6.12
CA ALA A 18 20.29 33.89 7.30
C ALA A 18 20.51 32.78 8.34
N THR A 19 21.76 32.60 8.74
CA THR A 19 22.16 31.76 9.89
C THR A 19 22.33 32.64 11.11
N LEU A 20 21.73 32.26 12.25
CA LEU A 20 21.99 32.81 13.58
C LEU A 20 22.14 31.67 14.60
N ILE A 21 23.09 31.84 15.53
CA ILE A 21 23.51 30.89 16.56
C ILE A 21 22.90 31.29 17.92
N GLY A 22 22.30 30.33 18.64
CA GLY A 22 22.25 30.25 20.11
C GLY A 22 21.09 30.94 20.87
N GLY A 23 20.27 30.15 21.58
CA GLY A 23 19.36 30.64 22.64
C GLY A 23 18.20 29.67 22.94
N VAL A 24 18.02 29.32 24.22
CA VAL A 24 17.21 28.22 24.76
C VAL A 24 15.68 28.48 24.87
N ALA A 25 14.94 27.35 24.90
CA ALA A 25 13.59 27.12 25.46
C ALA A 25 12.35 27.53 24.65
N ALA A 26 11.64 26.53 24.12
CA ALA A 26 10.21 26.21 24.37
C ALA A 26 9.69 25.31 23.25
N GLY A 27 9.08 24.19 23.62
CA GLY A 27 8.64 23.16 22.69
C GLY A 27 7.58 23.66 21.69
N THR A 28 7.82 23.35 20.42
CA THR A 28 6.77 23.05 19.47
C THR A 28 7.04 21.63 19.00
N VAL A 29 6.11 20.73 19.30
CA VAL A 29 6.07 19.39 18.71
C VAL A 29 6.04 19.57 17.20
N GLY A 30 7.18 19.31 16.55
CA GLY A 30 7.20 19.13 15.12
C GLY A 30 6.30 17.95 14.82
N THR A 31 5.14 18.19 14.22
CA THR A 31 4.52 17.18 13.37
C THR A 31 5.48 17.01 12.19
N ALA A 32 6.52 16.20 12.42
CA ALA A 32 7.16 15.47 11.37
C ALA A 32 6.06 14.56 10.81
N GLU A 33 5.31 15.11 9.85
CA GLU A 33 4.57 14.32 8.88
C GLU A 33 5.63 13.41 8.26
N ALA A 34 5.75 12.22 8.85
CA ALA A 34 6.70 11.21 8.42
C ALA A 34 6.26 10.83 7.01
N ALA A 35 6.89 11.47 6.03
CA ALA A 35 6.85 11.07 4.64
C ALA A 35 7.27 9.61 4.62
N ALA A 36 6.31 8.70 4.46
CA ALA A 36 6.61 7.33 4.12
C ALA A 36 7.26 7.38 2.72
N PRO A 37 8.54 7.00 2.54
CA PRO A 37 9.03 6.80 1.20
C PRO A 37 8.30 5.59 0.63
N ALA A 38 7.27 5.84 -0.18
CA ALA A 38 6.86 4.87 -1.18
C ALA A 38 8.11 4.62 -2.02
N SER A 39 8.75 3.48 -1.80
CA SER A 39 9.90 3.02 -2.59
C SER A 39 9.41 2.79 -4.01
N ALA A 40 9.36 3.87 -4.78
CA ALA A 40 9.23 3.85 -6.23
C ALA A 40 10.53 3.27 -6.78
N VAL A 41 10.62 1.94 -6.81
CA VAL A 41 11.49 1.28 -7.78
C VAL A 41 11.05 1.79 -9.14
N SER A 42 11.93 2.51 -9.82
CA SER A 42 11.67 3.05 -11.16
C SER A 42 11.36 1.88 -12.10
N GLY A 43 10.09 1.60 -12.34
CA GLY A 43 9.64 0.45 -13.12
C GLY A 43 8.17 0.06 -12.93
N TYR A 44 7.57 0.31 -11.75
CA TYR A 44 6.17 -0.06 -11.48
C TYR A 44 5.25 1.16 -11.45
N SER A 45 4.06 1.04 -12.04
CA SER A 45 3.05 2.09 -12.01
C SER A 45 2.33 2.12 -10.65
N ASN A 46 1.83 3.28 -10.23
CA ASN A 46 0.95 3.37 -9.06
C ASN A 46 -0.49 2.98 -9.43
N SER A 47 -0.68 1.70 -9.75
CA SER A 47 -1.96 1.10 -10.13
C SER A 47 -2.04 -0.32 -9.61
N MET A 48 -3.25 -0.92 -9.58
CA MET A 48 -3.45 -2.30 -9.13
C MET A 48 -2.46 -3.28 -9.78
N TYR A 49 -2.34 -3.26 -11.12
CA TYR A 49 -1.40 -4.11 -11.83
C TYR A 49 0.07 -3.75 -11.59
N GLY A 50 0.37 -2.48 -11.31
CA GLY A 50 1.73 -2.07 -10.94
C GLY A 50 2.15 -2.60 -9.57
N TRP A 51 1.26 -2.53 -8.57
CA TRP A 51 1.51 -3.10 -7.24
C TRP A 51 1.62 -4.63 -7.30
N ILE A 52 0.76 -5.29 -8.09
CA ILE A 52 0.83 -6.73 -8.35
C ILE A 52 2.19 -7.12 -8.93
N ALA A 53 2.62 -6.45 -10.01
CA ALA A 53 3.90 -6.76 -10.64
C ALA A 53 5.09 -6.53 -9.70
N GLN A 54 5.03 -5.50 -8.85
CA GLN A 54 6.05 -5.24 -7.84
C GLN A 54 6.08 -6.35 -6.79
N ALA A 55 4.92 -6.74 -6.25
CA ALA A 55 4.81 -7.81 -5.26
C ALA A 55 5.30 -9.16 -5.82
N GLN A 56 4.95 -9.49 -7.07
CA GLN A 56 5.42 -10.71 -7.75
C GLN A 56 6.94 -10.75 -7.86
N ALA A 57 7.59 -9.63 -8.21
CA ALA A 57 9.04 -9.55 -8.28
C ALA A 57 9.71 -9.75 -6.90
N ILE A 58 9.11 -9.19 -5.85
CA ILE A 58 9.60 -9.35 -4.48
C ILE A 58 9.43 -10.80 -4.02
N LEU A 59 8.24 -11.39 -4.18
CA LEU A 59 7.97 -12.79 -3.84
C LEU A 59 8.95 -13.74 -4.57
N ALA A 60 9.18 -13.51 -5.88
CA ALA A 60 10.14 -14.28 -6.66
C ALA A 60 11.56 -14.16 -6.09
N ALA A 61 12.00 -12.95 -5.72
CA ALA A 61 13.32 -12.72 -5.15
C ALA A 61 13.50 -13.38 -3.78
N HIS A 62 12.41 -13.61 -3.03
CA HIS A 62 12.39 -14.29 -1.74
C HIS A 62 12.16 -15.81 -1.85
N GLY A 63 11.97 -16.34 -3.07
CA GLY A 63 11.74 -17.77 -3.30
C GLY A 63 10.35 -18.25 -2.94
N ASP A 64 9.38 -17.35 -2.78
CA ASP A 64 7.97 -17.70 -2.56
C ASP A 64 7.33 -18.20 -3.87
N HIS A 65 6.29 -19.04 -3.76
CA HIS A 65 5.45 -19.40 -4.91
C HIS A 65 4.68 -18.16 -5.39
N VAL A 66 4.90 -17.78 -6.65
CA VAL A 66 4.35 -16.54 -7.22
C VAL A 66 3.11 -16.85 -8.05
N PRO A 67 1.92 -16.40 -7.62
CA PRO A 67 0.70 -16.62 -8.39
C PRO A 67 0.65 -15.71 -9.63
N PRO A 68 -0.13 -16.10 -10.66
CA PRO A 68 -0.42 -15.26 -11.82
C PRO A 68 -1.03 -13.90 -11.44
N ALA A 69 -0.77 -12.87 -12.26
CA ALA A 69 -1.24 -11.51 -11.98
C ALA A 69 -2.77 -11.39 -12.04
N ASP A 70 -3.40 -12.15 -12.93
CA ASP A 70 -4.86 -12.27 -13.05
C ASP A 70 -5.50 -12.93 -11.82
N ALA A 71 -4.83 -13.90 -11.20
CA ALA A 71 -5.29 -14.50 -9.96
C ALA A 71 -5.31 -13.48 -8.82
N ILE A 72 -4.23 -12.71 -8.65
CA ILE A 72 -4.17 -11.66 -7.62
C ILE A 72 -5.20 -10.55 -7.93
N ALA A 73 -5.31 -10.14 -9.20
CA ALA A 73 -6.27 -9.12 -9.63
C ALA A 73 -7.72 -9.56 -9.40
N ALA A 74 -8.08 -10.80 -9.73
CA ALA A 74 -9.41 -11.34 -9.50
C ALA A 74 -9.77 -11.28 -8.01
N ARG A 75 -8.84 -11.70 -7.14
CA ARG A 75 -9.07 -11.66 -5.70
C ARG A 75 -9.17 -10.23 -5.17
N ALA A 76 -8.30 -9.32 -5.62
CA ALA A 76 -8.37 -7.90 -5.25
C ALA A 76 -9.72 -7.26 -5.65
N MET A 77 -10.26 -7.65 -6.80
CA MET A 77 -11.58 -7.17 -7.23
C MET A 77 -12.71 -7.72 -6.35
N THR A 78 -12.62 -8.97 -5.90
CA THR A 78 -13.60 -9.57 -4.96
C THR A 78 -13.51 -8.94 -3.57
N GLU A 79 -12.30 -8.73 -3.05
CA GLU A 79 -12.06 -8.31 -1.67
C GLU A 79 -12.29 -6.81 -1.46
N SER A 80 -11.80 -5.98 -2.38
CA SER A 80 -11.78 -4.51 -2.20
C SER A 80 -12.28 -3.73 -3.41
N SER A 81 -12.74 -4.39 -4.47
CA SER A 81 -12.97 -3.75 -5.79
C SER A 81 -11.72 -3.00 -6.31
N GLY A 82 -10.53 -3.48 -5.94
CA GLY A 82 -9.25 -2.86 -6.30
C GLY A 82 -8.86 -1.64 -5.46
N ASN A 83 -9.55 -1.37 -4.34
CA ASN A 83 -9.25 -0.25 -3.45
C ASN A 83 -8.16 -0.62 -2.42
N PRO A 84 -6.94 -0.06 -2.51
CA PRO A 84 -5.86 -0.35 -1.55
C PRO A 84 -6.10 0.27 -0.17
N SER A 85 -7.05 1.19 -0.04
CA SER A 85 -7.43 1.85 1.21
C SER A 85 -8.74 1.31 1.79
N ALA A 86 -9.18 0.12 1.37
CA ALA A 86 -10.39 -0.51 1.89
C ALA A 86 -10.21 -0.97 3.34
N GLU A 87 -11.24 -0.77 4.16
CA GLU A 87 -11.31 -1.22 5.54
C GLU A 87 -12.71 -1.77 5.83
N ASN A 88 -12.80 -2.99 6.33
CA ASN A 88 -14.05 -3.59 6.75
C ASN A 88 -14.23 -3.45 8.28
N LEU A 89 -15.27 -2.73 8.68
CA LEU A 89 -15.57 -2.42 10.09
C LEU A 89 -16.84 -3.11 10.62
N TRP A 90 -17.43 -4.04 9.87
CA TRP A 90 -18.76 -4.59 10.16
C TRP A 90 -18.77 -6.10 10.40
N ASP A 91 -17.67 -6.80 10.18
CA ASP A 91 -17.57 -8.24 10.39
C ASP A 91 -17.07 -8.64 11.80
N GLY A 92 -16.93 -9.95 12.03
CA GLY A 92 -16.44 -10.48 13.31
C GLY A 92 -14.99 -10.08 13.63
N ASN A 93 -14.17 -9.84 12.61
CA ASN A 93 -12.79 -9.41 12.78
C ASN A 93 -12.74 -7.96 13.25
N ALA A 94 -13.59 -7.09 12.69
CA ALA A 94 -13.77 -5.73 13.15
C ALA A 94 -14.28 -5.68 14.60
N ALA A 95 -15.25 -6.54 14.95
CA ALA A 95 -15.74 -6.66 16.32
C ALA A 95 -14.65 -7.15 17.30
N ALA A 96 -13.71 -7.96 16.81
CA ALA A 96 -12.53 -8.41 17.57
C ALA A 96 -11.37 -7.40 17.58
N GLY A 97 -11.50 -6.24 16.92
CA GLY A 97 -10.49 -5.19 16.88
C GLY A 97 -9.35 -5.41 15.87
N THR A 98 -9.51 -6.35 14.94
CA THR A 98 -8.54 -6.64 13.88
C THR A 98 -9.22 -6.60 12.51
N PRO A 99 -9.72 -5.43 12.07
CA PRO A 99 -10.47 -5.33 10.82
C PRO A 99 -9.64 -5.81 9.61
N SER A 100 -10.34 -6.25 8.57
CA SER A 100 -9.71 -6.60 7.30
C SER A 100 -9.33 -5.32 6.54
N ILE A 101 -8.07 -5.23 6.12
CA ILE A 101 -7.46 -4.01 5.59
C ILE A 101 -6.85 -4.24 4.20
N GLY A 102 -7.00 -3.22 3.35
CA GLY A 102 -6.25 -3.06 2.11
C GLY A 102 -6.78 -3.90 0.94
N LEU A 103 -5.94 -4.01 -0.09
CA LEU A 103 -6.31 -4.53 -1.41
C LEU A 103 -6.86 -5.96 -1.37
N LEU A 104 -6.28 -6.82 -0.53
CA LEU A 104 -6.69 -8.22 -0.34
C LEU A 104 -7.32 -8.47 1.03
N GLN A 105 -7.77 -7.41 1.72
CA GLN A 105 -8.52 -7.52 2.98
C GLN A 105 -7.84 -8.40 4.04
N VAL A 106 -6.55 -8.13 4.29
CA VAL A 106 -5.73 -8.87 5.27
C VAL A 106 -5.95 -8.31 6.67
N ILE A 107 -6.05 -9.19 7.68
CA ILE A 107 -6.10 -8.78 9.09
C ILE A 107 -4.69 -8.64 9.69
N GLN A 108 -4.55 -7.78 10.71
CA GLN A 108 -3.24 -7.49 11.32
C GLN A 108 -2.45 -8.74 11.79
N PRO A 109 -3.04 -9.72 12.49
CA PRO A 109 -2.29 -10.91 12.94
C PRO A 109 -1.72 -11.75 11.78
N THR A 110 -2.47 -11.84 10.68
CA THR A 110 -2.00 -12.51 9.46
C THR A 110 -0.87 -11.71 8.83
N PHE A 111 -1.04 -10.39 8.73
CA PHE A 111 0.01 -9.51 8.19
C PHE A 111 1.31 -9.63 8.98
N ASP A 112 1.26 -9.57 10.31
CA ASP A 112 2.44 -9.68 11.17
C ASP A 112 3.18 -11.02 11.01
N THR A 113 2.44 -12.09 10.73
CA THR A 113 3.01 -13.45 10.55
C THR A 113 3.62 -13.63 9.15
N TYR A 114 2.98 -13.08 8.12
CA TYR A 114 3.28 -13.38 6.72
C TYR A 114 3.91 -12.22 5.95
N ALA A 115 4.09 -11.05 6.56
CA ALA A 115 4.91 -9.99 6.00
C ALA A 115 6.37 -10.45 5.83
N LEU A 116 7.05 -9.88 4.83
CA LEU A 116 8.49 -10.02 4.67
C LEU A 116 9.22 -8.95 5.50
N PRO A 117 10.44 -9.21 6.00
CA PRO A 117 11.25 -8.18 6.65
C PRO A 117 11.42 -6.95 5.75
N GLY A 118 11.10 -5.76 6.26
CA GLY A 118 11.12 -4.51 5.51
C GLY A 118 9.79 -4.14 4.79
N TYR A 119 8.78 -5.01 4.85
CA TYR A 119 7.45 -4.81 4.27
C TYR A 119 6.38 -4.79 5.37
N SER A 120 6.43 -3.76 6.22
CA SER A 120 5.70 -3.71 7.49
C SER A 120 4.45 -2.80 7.46
N ASN A 121 3.97 -2.38 6.29
CA ASN A 121 2.81 -1.50 6.20
C ASN A 121 1.61 -2.21 5.56
N ILE A 122 0.63 -2.61 6.37
CA ILE A 122 -0.59 -3.29 5.88
C ILE A 122 -1.41 -2.48 4.86
N TRP A 123 -1.28 -1.15 4.89
CA TRP A 123 -1.93 -0.22 3.95
C TRP A 123 -1.15 -0.03 2.65
N ASN A 124 0.11 -0.47 2.60
CA ASN A 124 0.85 -0.52 1.35
C ASN A 124 0.30 -1.69 0.52
N PRO A 125 -0.24 -1.44 -0.69
CA PRO A 125 -0.81 -2.52 -1.50
C PRO A 125 0.21 -3.61 -1.84
N VAL A 126 1.49 -3.27 -1.98
CA VAL A 126 2.56 -4.26 -2.25
C VAL A 126 2.75 -5.18 -1.05
N ASP A 127 2.94 -4.61 0.14
CA ASP A 127 3.11 -5.38 1.39
C ASP A 127 1.87 -6.23 1.69
N ASN A 128 0.67 -5.68 1.45
CA ASN A 128 -0.61 -6.37 1.61
C ASN A 128 -0.70 -7.60 0.69
N ILE A 129 -0.30 -7.46 -0.59
CA ILE A 129 -0.23 -8.58 -1.54
C ILE A 129 0.78 -9.63 -1.07
N ILE A 130 1.98 -9.21 -0.65
CA ILE A 130 3.02 -10.13 -0.17
C ILE A 130 2.50 -10.99 0.99
N ALA A 131 1.91 -10.36 2.01
CA ALA A 131 1.41 -11.07 3.18
C ALA A 131 0.26 -12.02 2.81
N ALA A 132 -0.70 -11.58 1.99
CA ALA A 132 -1.82 -12.42 1.56
C ALA A 132 -1.38 -13.63 0.74
N VAL A 133 -0.43 -13.47 -0.18
CA VAL A 133 0.11 -14.57 -0.99
C VAL A 133 0.84 -15.58 -0.11
N ARG A 134 1.70 -15.11 0.80
CA ARG A 134 2.44 -16.00 1.70
C ARG A 134 1.51 -16.74 2.66
N TYR A 135 0.47 -16.08 3.18
CA TYR A 135 -0.58 -16.74 3.95
C TYR A 135 -1.26 -17.85 3.14
N ALA A 136 -1.70 -17.53 1.92
CA ALA A 136 -2.44 -18.47 1.10
C ALA A 136 -1.60 -19.69 0.69
N ASN A 137 -0.34 -19.46 0.32
CA ASN A 137 0.62 -20.52 0.01
C ASN A 137 0.82 -21.44 1.22
N ALA A 138 0.98 -20.88 2.43
CA ALA A 138 1.18 -21.67 3.64
C ALA A 138 -0.09 -22.44 4.07
N ARG A 139 -1.27 -21.83 3.94
CA ARG A 139 -2.52 -22.38 4.47
C ARG A 139 -3.23 -23.33 3.50
N TYR A 140 -3.17 -23.03 2.20
CA TYR A 140 -3.90 -23.73 1.14
C TYR A 140 -2.99 -24.33 0.07
N GLY A 141 -1.66 -24.25 0.22
CA GLY A 141 -0.65 -24.81 -0.69
C GLY A 141 -0.29 -23.88 -1.86
N ALA A 142 -1.23 -23.08 -2.35
CA ALA A 142 -1.02 -22.07 -3.39
C ALA A 142 -2.13 -21.02 -3.32
N PHE A 143 -1.81 -19.76 -3.64
CA PHE A 143 -2.80 -18.68 -3.68
C PHE A 143 -3.91 -18.94 -4.71
N GLU A 144 -3.60 -19.57 -5.83
CA GLU A 144 -4.52 -19.88 -6.92
C GLU A 144 -5.68 -20.78 -6.47
N ASN A 145 -5.46 -21.60 -5.44
CA ASN A 145 -6.49 -22.49 -4.87
C ASN A 145 -7.66 -21.72 -4.26
N ILE A 146 -7.48 -20.44 -3.95
CA ILE A 146 -8.49 -19.58 -3.37
C ILE A 146 -8.75 -18.31 -4.22
N ALA A 147 -8.00 -18.08 -5.30
CA ALA A 147 -8.04 -16.83 -6.06
C ALA A 147 -9.38 -16.59 -6.77
N TYR A 148 -10.05 -17.66 -7.21
CA TYR A 148 -11.23 -17.59 -8.09
C TYR A 148 -12.55 -17.95 -7.39
N GLY A 149 -12.48 -18.31 -6.10
CA GLY A 149 -13.67 -18.64 -5.30
C GLY A 149 -14.31 -17.40 -4.67
N THR A 150 -15.60 -17.50 -4.33
CA THR A 150 -16.31 -16.49 -3.52
C THR A 150 -16.18 -16.71 -2.02
N SER A 151 -15.59 -17.83 -1.61
CA SER A 151 -15.25 -18.05 -0.20
C SER A 151 -14.06 -17.15 0.15
N GLY A 152 -14.32 -16.16 1.02
CA GLY A 152 -13.28 -15.32 1.64
C GLY A 152 -12.24 -16.16 2.39
N TYR A 153 -11.16 -15.49 2.81
CA TYR A 153 -10.04 -16.10 3.55
C TYR A 153 -10.47 -16.75 4.87
#